data_AF-A0A961AVL3-F1
#
_entry.id   AF-A0A961AVL3-F1
#
_cell.length_a   1.000
_cell.length_b   1.000
_cell.length_c   1.000
_cell.angle_alpha   90.00
_cell.angle_beta   90.00
_cell.angle_gamma   90.00
#
_symmetry.space_group_name_H-M   'P 1'
#
loop_
_entity.id
_entity.type
_entity.pdbx_description
1 polymer ?
#
loop_
_entity_poly.entity_id
_entity_poly.type
_entity_poly.pdbx_seq_one_letter_code
_entity_poly.pdbx_strand_id
1 'polypeptide(L)'
;MNSFSLNQARSQDCLLFECVTGSRAYGTAMPESDTDLRGIFVMPKRLLFGLGTADQVSDATNDETYYEIGRFIDLLTKSNPNILEMLYAPKDCVRFRHPLMDRLLPEWALSKQCRDTFAGYAITQVRKARGLNKKIVNPMDGPRKSVLTFCHVVEGQGSVPLSDWLSARGLRQFDCGLVKIPHMRDVFGIYHDANRELGYRGIVRSEDSTDLILSSIPKGEKPIGWMNFNKDGFKKYCREYREYHDWLANRNEARYATNVAHGRNYDSKNLMHTFRLLDMAEEIASEGRITVRRPNRDYLMQIRRGDFEYEELIAKAEEKIEHIEALFATCDLPEEPDRDALDGALVEIRERWYSEIGTAD
;
A
#
# COMPACT_ATOMS: atom_id res chain seq x y z
N MET A 1 -23.52 26.37 -7.96
CA MET A 1 -22.28 26.85 -7.30
C MET A 1 -21.22 26.92 -8.39
N ASN A 2 -20.57 28.07 -8.59
CA ASN A 2 -19.48 28.16 -9.57
C ASN A 2 -18.29 27.39 -9.02
N SER A 3 -18.09 26.15 -9.48
CA SER A 3 -16.88 25.37 -9.18
C SER A 3 -15.70 25.98 -9.92
N PHE A 4 -14.62 26.28 -9.19
CA PHE A 4 -13.37 26.71 -9.80
C PHE A 4 -12.80 25.59 -10.67
N SER A 5 -12.39 25.91 -11.90
CA SER A 5 -11.99 24.92 -12.91
C SER A 5 -10.48 24.90 -13.15
N LEU A 6 -9.98 23.81 -13.73
CA LEU A 6 -8.57 23.69 -14.13
C LEU A 6 -8.14 24.81 -15.11
N ASN A 7 -9.01 25.19 -16.05
CA ASN A 7 -8.71 26.29 -16.98
C ASN A 7 -8.52 27.63 -16.27
N GLN A 8 -9.26 27.88 -15.18
CA GLN A 8 -9.07 29.07 -14.36
C GLN A 8 -7.77 29.00 -13.56
N ALA A 9 -7.41 27.83 -13.01
CA ALA A 9 -6.13 27.66 -12.31
C ALA A 9 -4.90 27.93 -13.20
N ARG A 10 -5.01 27.64 -14.51
CA ARG A 10 -3.97 27.92 -15.52
C ARG A 10 -3.91 29.38 -15.97
N SER A 11 -4.94 30.18 -15.71
CA SER A 11 -4.98 31.55 -16.22
C SER A 11 -3.87 32.39 -15.58
N GLN A 12 -3.40 33.40 -16.31
CA GLN A 12 -2.37 34.31 -15.78
C GLN A 12 -2.84 35.05 -14.53
N ASP A 13 -4.16 35.19 -14.34
CA ASP A 13 -4.77 35.84 -13.17
C ASP A 13 -4.75 34.98 -11.90
N CYS A 14 -4.41 33.69 -12.01
CA CYS A 14 -4.39 32.74 -10.90
C CYS A 14 -3.06 31.98 -10.77
N LEU A 15 -2.34 31.74 -11.87
CA LEU A 15 -1.19 30.85 -11.90
C LEU A 15 0.02 31.43 -11.18
N LEU A 16 0.53 30.71 -10.17
CA LEU A 16 1.70 31.09 -9.39
C LEU A 16 2.94 30.29 -9.80
N PHE A 17 2.78 29.00 -10.11
CA PHE A 17 3.86 28.10 -10.49
C PHE A 17 3.34 26.94 -11.33
N GLU A 18 4.15 26.46 -12.26
CA GLU A 18 3.86 25.29 -13.08
C GLU A 18 5.16 24.54 -13.41
N CYS A 19 5.16 23.22 -13.23
CA CYS A 19 6.29 22.38 -13.59
C CYS A 19 5.87 20.99 -14.06
N VAL A 20 6.70 20.38 -14.90
CA VAL A 20 6.64 18.96 -15.24
C VAL A 20 7.18 18.17 -14.05
N THR A 21 6.46 17.13 -13.63
CA THR A 21 6.86 16.25 -12.53
C THR A 21 7.01 14.80 -13.04
N GLY A 22 7.06 13.84 -12.12
CA GLY A 22 7.07 12.43 -12.48
C GLY A 22 8.33 12.00 -13.24
N SER A 23 8.20 10.95 -14.04
CA SER A 23 9.35 10.26 -14.66
C SER A 23 10.25 11.18 -15.50
N ARG A 24 9.67 12.22 -16.11
CA ARG A 24 10.41 13.24 -16.88
C ARG A 24 11.30 14.08 -15.97
N ALA A 25 10.78 14.59 -14.86
CA ALA A 25 11.55 15.37 -13.88
C ALA A 25 12.66 14.53 -13.22
N TYR A 26 12.36 13.27 -12.90
CA TYR A 26 13.35 12.34 -12.35
C TYR A 26 14.41 11.90 -13.37
N GLY A 27 14.18 12.13 -14.67
CA GLY A 27 15.03 11.63 -15.75
C GLY A 27 14.86 10.14 -16.06
N THR A 28 13.83 9.49 -15.53
CA THR A 28 13.53 8.05 -15.70
C THR A 28 12.41 7.80 -16.73
N ALA A 29 12.07 8.80 -17.52
CA ALA A 29 11.11 8.69 -18.61
C ALA A 29 11.61 7.74 -19.73
N MET A 30 10.66 6.98 -20.26
CA MET A 30 10.76 6.11 -21.44
C MET A 30 9.95 6.74 -22.59
N PRO A 31 10.12 6.30 -23.85
CA PRO A 31 9.39 6.86 -25.00
C PRO A 31 7.87 6.90 -24.82
N GLU A 32 7.30 5.89 -24.17
CA GLU A 32 5.87 5.74 -23.88
C GLU A 32 5.41 6.44 -22.59
N SER A 33 6.31 7.14 -21.88
CA SER A 33 5.95 7.78 -20.61
C SER A 33 5.03 8.99 -20.82
N ASP A 34 4.08 9.12 -19.92
CA ASP A 34 3.14 10.22 -19.73
C ASP A 34 3.80 11.46 -19.11
N THR A 35 3.24 12.63 -19.42
CA THR A 35 3.73 13.91 -18.89
C THR A 35 2.84 14.32 -17.74
N ASP A 36 3.36 14.17 -16.52
CA ASP A 36 2.73 14.73 -15.33
C ASP A 36 2.99 16.24 -15.24
N LEU A 37 1.94 17.02 -15.02
CA LEU A 37 2.00 18.44 -14.80
C LEU A 37 1.42 18.78 -13.43
N ARG A 38 2.15 19.62 -12.68
CA ARG A 38 1.71 20.15 -11.40
C ARG A 38 1.85 21.65 -11.35
N GLY A 39 0.87 22.31 -10.76
CA GLY A 39 0.86 23.76 -10.61
C GLY A 39 0.38 24.22 -9.24
N ILE A 40 0.64 25.50 -8.98
CA ILE A 40 0.17 26.21 -7.79
C ILE A 40 -0.58 27.43 -8.29
N PHE A 41 -1.76 27.69 -7.74
CA PHE A 41 -2.56 28.86 -8.09
C PHE A 41 -3.01 29.61 -6.85
N VAL A 42 -3.26 30.91 -7.00
CA VAL A 42 -3.90 31.75 -5.99
C VAL A 42 -5.38 31.88 -6.36
N MET A 43 -6.26 31.48 -5.44
CA MET A 43 -7.71 31.59 -5.65
C MET A 43 -8.11 33.06 -5.87
N PRO A 44 -9.04 33.39 -6.79
CA PRO A 44 -9.58 34.73 -6.91
C PRO A 44 -10.16 35.23 -5.58
N LYS A 45 -9.86 36.50 -5.24
CA LYS A 45 -10.21 37.11 -3.94
C LYS A 45 -11.66 36.88 -3.54
N ARG A 46 -12.59 37.14 -4.47
CA ARG A 46 -14.04 36.95 -4.24
C ARG A 46 -14.42 35.50 -3.95
N LEU A 47 -13.74 34.53 -4.56
CA LEU A 47 -13.99 33.11 -4.31
C LEU A 47 -13.41 32.69 -2.96
N LEU A 48 -12.18 33.09 -2.65
CA LEU A 48 -11.51 32.77 -1.37
C LEU A 48 -12.30 33.28 -0.15
N PHE A 49 -12.78 34.53 -0.20
CA PHE A 49 -13.60 35.10 0.88
C PHE A 49 -15.08 34.69 0.83
N GLY A 50 -15.53 34.21 -0.33
CA GLY A 50 -16.91 33.79 -0.56
C GLY A 50 -17.14 32.32 -0.21
N LEU A 51 -18.23 31.76 -0.74
CA LEU A 51 -18.57 30.34 -0.58
C LEU A 51 -17.94 29.45 -1.68
N GLY A 52 -17.05 30.01 -2.52
CA GLY A 52 -16.38 29.27 -3.57
C GLY A 52 -15.25 28.44 -2.98
N THR A 53 -15.17 27.16 -3.34
CA THR A 53 -14.15 26.26 -2.81
C THR A 53 -13.47 25.49 -3.93
N ALA A 54 -12.13 25.39 -3.85
CA ALA A 54 -11.32 24.36 -4.50
C ALA A 54 -9.92 24.39 -3.89
N ASP A 55 -9.59 23.38 -3.09
CA ASP A 55 -8.23 23.22 -2.55
C ASP A 55 -7.25 22.70 -3.63
N GLN A 56 -7.79 21.99 -4.61
CA GLN A 56 -7.08 21.51 -5.79
C GLN A 56 -8.05 21.28 -6.94
N VAL A 57 -7.54 21.35 -8.16
CA VAL A 57 -8.25 21.00 -9.39
C VAL A 57 -7.39 20.05 -10.22
N SER A 58 -8.00 19.11 -10.92
CA SER A 58 -7.28 18.12 -11.74
C SER A 58 -8.04 17.81 -13.01
N ASP A 59 -7.34 17.28 -14.00
CA ASP A 59 -7.97 16.65 -15.15
C ASP A 59 -8.54 15.26 -14.78
N ALA A 60 -9.16 14.58 -15.74
CA ALA A 60 -9.84 13.32 -15.48
C ALA A 60 -8.88 12.17 -15.13
N THR A 61 -7.63 12.23 -15.60
CA THR A 61 -6.59 11.20 -15.38
C THR A 61 -5.70 11.52 -14.17
N ASN A 62 -5.73 12.76 -13.66
CA ASN A 62 -4.80 13.32 -12.67
C ASN A 62 -3.35 13.41 -13.16
N ASP A 63 -3.15 13.36 -14.49
CA ASP A 63 -1.87 13.70 -15.10
C ASP A 63 -1.59 15.18 -14.88
N GLU A 64 -2.65 15.99 -14.75
CA GLU A 64 -2.55 17.40 -14.44
C GLU A 64 -3.30 17.77 -13.15
N THR A 65 -2.58 18.38 -12.20
CA THR A 65 -3.15 18.79 -10.90
C THR A 65 -2.58 20.13 -10.44
N TYR A 66 -3.47 21.06 -10.08
CA TYR A 66 -3.10 22.38 -9.57
C TYR A 66 -3.62 22.51 -8.16
N TYR A 67 -2.77 22.96 -7.24
CA TYR A 67 -3.09 23.15 -5.84
C TYR A 67 -3.31 24.64 -5.56
N GLU A 68 -4.33 24.96 -4.77
CA GLU A 68 -4.45 26.31 -4.22
C GLU A 68 -3.27 26.55 -3.27
N ILE A 69 -2.71 27.77 -3.24
CA ILE A 69 -1.48 28.08 -2.48
C ILE A 69 -1.58 27.73 -0.98
N GLY A 70 -2.73 27.93 -0.35
CA GLY A 70 -2.98 27.50 1.03
C GLY A 70 -2.98 25.99 1.19
N ARG A 71 -3.58 25.25 0.25
CA ARG A 71 -3.49 23.77 0.22
C ARG A 71 -2.05 23.28 0.01
N PHE A 72 -1.30 23.94 -0.88
CA PHE A 72 0.10 23.63 -1.13
C PHE A 72 0.93 23.80 0.16
N ILE A 73 0.75 24.92 0.86
CA ILE A 73 1.41 25.20 2.15
C ILE A 73 0.99 24.20 3.23
N ASP A 74 -0.30 23.88 3.37
CA ASP A 74 -0.78 22.85 4.31
C ASP A 74 -0.09 21.50 4.08
N LEU A 75 0.10 21.09 2.82
CA LEU A 75 0.79 19.85 2.48
C LEU A 75 2.30 19.91 2.72
N LEU A 76 2.94 21.09 2.61
CA LEU A 76 4.34 21.28 3.02
C LEU A 76 4.51 21.08 4.52
N THR A 77 3.57 21.56 5.36
CA THR A 77 3.62 21.33 6.83
C THR A 77 3.52 19.86 7.23
N LYS A 78 3.14 18.98 6.28
CA LYS A 78 3.01 17.54 6.44
C LYS A 78 4.13 16.78 5.74
N SER A 79 5.17 17.48 5.26
CA SER A 79 6.29 16.90 4.53
C SER A 79 5.88 16.00 3.35
N ASN A 80 4.83 16.39 2.62
CA ASN A 80 4.31 15.59 1.50
C ASN A 80 5.35 15.48 0.36
N PRO A 81 5.81 14.28 -0.04
CA PRO A 81 6.89 14.13 -1.02
C PRO A 81 6.61 14.78 -2.37
N ASN A 82 5.38 14.65 -2.88
CA ASN A 82 4.98 15.19 -4.19
C ASN A 82 4.89 16.72 -4.19
N ILE A 83 4.74 17.34 -3.02
CA ILE A 83 4.67 18.80 -2.87
C ILE A 83 6.06 19.36 -2.62
N LEU A 84 6.84 18.69 -1.76
CA LEU A 84 8.23 19.03 -1.52
C LEU A 84 9.06 18.99 -2.82
N GLU A 85 8.88 17.99 -3.69
CA GLU A 85 9.62 17.93 -4.95
C GLU A 85 9.36 19.13 -5.88
N MET A 86 8.19 19.77 -5.81
CA MET A 86 7.87 20.94 -6.63
C MET A 86 8.75 22.14 -6.26
N LEU A 87 9.16 22.27 -4.99
CA LEU A 87 10.10 23.31 -4.56
C LEU A 87 11.52 23.09 -5.11
N TYR A 88 11.84 21.85 -5.47
CA TYR A 88 13.14 21.43 -6.00
C TYR A 88 13.08 21.03 -7.49
N ALA A 89 12.04 21.47 -8.20
CA ALA A 89 11.85 21.15 -9.60
C ALA A 89 13.08 21.56 -10.44
N PRO A 90 13.61 20.66 -11.30
CA PRO A 90 14.71 21.00 -12.20
C PRO A 90 14.36 22.19 -13.10
N LYS A 91 15.34 23.05 -13.41
CA LYS A 91 15.11 24.28 -14.20
C LYS A 91 14.45 24.01 -15.56
N ASP A 92 14.81 22.90 -16.21
CA ASP A 92 14.24 22.47 -17.49
C ASP A 92 12.80 21.95 -17.38
N CYS A 93 12.34 21.64 -16.17
CA CYS A 93 10.98 21.17 -15.88
C CYS A 93 10.06 22.31 -15.43
N VAL A 94 10.60 23.46 -15.01
CA VAL A 94 9.80 24.64 -14.64
C VAL A 94 9.28 25.32 -15.90
N ARG A 95 7.95 25.37 -16.05
CA ARG A 95 7.27 25.99 -17.20
C ARG A 95 6.86 27.42 -16.91
N PHE A 96 6.49 27.71 -15.67
CA PHE A 96 6.15 29.05 -15.21
C PHE A 96 6.50 29.19 -13.72
N ARG A 97 7.00 30.37 -13.32
CA ARG A 97 7.27 30.71 -11.93
C ARG A 97 7.05 32.21 -11.73
N HIS A 98 6.04 32.55 -10.94
CA HIS A 98 5.82 33.92 -10.51
C HIS A 98 6.87 34.35 -9.47
N PRO A 99 7.34 35.61 -9.46
CA PRO A 99 8.33 36.10 -8.47
C PRO A 99 7.90 35.92 -7.00
N LEU A 100 6.59 35.88 -6.73
CA LEU A 100 6.09 35.62 -5.37
C LEU A 100 6.43 34.21 -4.84
N MET A 101 6.77 33.26 -5.70
CA MET A 101 7.28 31.96 -5.25
C MET A 101 8.61 32.07 -4.50
N ASP A 102 9.37 33.16 -4.67
CA ASP A 102 10.64 33.37 -3.97
C ASP A 102 10.42 33.77 -2.50
N ARG A 103 9.17 34.02 -2.10
CA ARG A 103 8.78 34.19 -0.69
C ARG A 103 8.70 32.89 0.08
N LEU A 104 8.72 31.76 -0.62
CA LEU A 104 8.62 30.44 -0.02
C LEU A 104 9.98 29.75 -0.09
N LEU A 105 10.66 29.64 1.05
CA LEU A 105 11.98 29.01 1.12
C LEU A 105 11.86 27.49 1.39
N PRO A 106 12.55 26.64 0.62
CA PRO A 106 12.49 25.18 0.82
C PRO A 106 12.98 24.70 2.19
N GLU A 107 13.90 25.44 2.83
CA GLU A 107 14.42 25.13 4.17
C GLU A 107 13.35 25.11 5.26
N TRP A 108 12.27 25.90 5.11
CA TRP A 108 11.16 25.90 6.08
C TRP A 108 10.31 24.62 6.01
N ALA A 109 10.37 23.90 4.88
CA ALA A 109 9.55 22.73 4.65
C ALA A 109 10.25 21.40 5.00
N LEU A 110 11.58 21.38 5.04
CA LEU A 110 12.34 20.17 5.36
C LEU A 110 12.42 19.94 6.87
N SER A 111 12.19 18.70 7.29
CA SER A 111 12.18 18.29 8.69
C SER A 111 12.40 16.79 8.83
N LYS A 112 12.60 16.31 10.06
CA LYS A 112 12.69 14.88 10.36
C LYS A 112 11.41 14.10 10.07
N GLN A 113 10.26 14.76 9.90
CA GLN A 113 9.04 14.11 9.37
C GLN A 113 9.25 13.49 7.98
N CYS A 114 10.21 14.00 7.19
CA CYS A 114 10.55 13.42 5.89
C CYS A 114 10.99 11.95 5.98
N ARG A 115 11.51 11.51 7.14
CA ARG A 115 11.79 10.09 7.39
C ARG A 115 10.54 9.24 7.13
N ASP A 116 9.41 9.62 7.72
CA ASP A 116 8.19 8.81 7.66
C ASP A 116 7.50 8.95 6.30
N THR A 117 7.51 10.15 5.71
CA THR A 117 6.83 10.40 4.44
C THR A 117 7.57 9.85 3.22
N PHE A 118 8.91 9.79 3.26
CA PHE A 118 9.73 9.17 2.20
C PHE A 118 10.09 7.72 2.53
N ALA A 119 10.84 7.48 3.61
CA ALA A 119 11.31 6.14 3.96
C ALA A 119 10.19 5.26 4.51
N GLY A 120 9.31 5.78 5.37
CA GLY A 120 8.15 5.03 5.88
C GLY A 120 7.21 4.52 4.78
N TYR A 121 6.99 5.33 3.74
CA TYR A 121 6.27 4.90 2.55
C TYR A 121 7.03 3.81 1.78
N ALA A 122 8.34 3.98 1.57
CA ALA A 122 9.19 2.98 0.92
C ALA A 122 9.19 1.63 1.67
N ILE A 123 9.31 1.64 3.01
CA ILE A 123 9.19 0.46 3.89
C ILE A 123 7.86 -0.26 3.65
N THR A 124 6.77 0.50 3.56
CA THR A 124 5.45 -0.07 3.28
C THR A 124 5.40 -0.74 1.91
N GLN A 125 6.06 -0.16 0.90
CA GLN A 125 6.16 -0.77 -0.44
C GLN A 125 7.01 -2.04 -0.46
N VAL A 126 8.13 -2.07 0.25
CA VAL A 126 8.96 -3.29 0.45
C VAL A 126 8.11 -4.42 1.06
N ARG A 127 7.35 -4.12 2.11
CA ARG A 127 6.44 -5.09 2.77
C ARG A 127 5.34 -5.58 1.83
N LYS A 128 4.73 -4.68 1.04
CA LYS A 128 3.72 -5.04 0.03
C LYS A 128 4.31 -5.92 -1.07
N ALA A 129 5.51 -5.60 -1.55
CA ALA A 129 6.21 -6.40 -2.56
C ALA A 129 6.46 -7.83 -2.04
N ARG A 130 6.83 -7.99 -0.77
CA ARG A 130 7.01 -9.31 -0.13
C ARG A 130 5.72 -10.11 -0.12
N GLY A 131 4.62 -9.48 0.29
CA GLY A 131 3.30 -10.10 0.30
C GLY A 131 2.83 -10.54 -1.09
N LEU A 132 3.07 -9.70 -2.11
CA LEU A 132 2.74 -10.01 -3.49
C LEU A 132 3.59 -11.17 -4.04
N ASN A 133 4.91 -11.14 -3.84
CA ASN A 133 5.80 -12.21 -4.28
C ASN A 133 5.38 -13.56 -3.67
N LYS A 134 5.04 -13.58 -2.37
CA LYS A 134 4.54 -14.78 -1.70
C LYS A 134 3.29 -15.39 -2.38
N LYS A 135 2.35 -14.54 -2.83
CA LYS A 135 1.15 -14.97 -3.57
C LYS A 135 1.48 -15.52 -4.96
N ILE A 136 2.49 -14.95 -5.63
CA ILE A 136 2.90 -15.38 -6.97
C ILE A 136 3.62 -16.73 -6.90
N VAL A 137 4.53 -16.93 -5.95
CA VAL A 137 5.32 -18.18 -5.83
C VAL A 137 4.59 -19.30 -5.08
N ASN A 138 3.54 -18.99 -4.31
CA ASN A 138 2.68 -19.98 -3.65
C ASN A 138 1.21 -19.76 -4.06
N PRO A 139 0.82 -20.14 -5.29
CA PRO A 139 -0.55 -19.98 -5.74
C PRO A 139 -1.50 -20.85 -4.91
N MET A 140 -2.67 -20.30 -4.58
CA MET A 140 -3.74 -21.02 -3.88
C MET A 140 -4.83 -21.43 -4.87
N ASP A 141 -4.43 -22.21 -5.87
CA ASP A 141 -5.31 -22.65 -6.94
C ASP A 141 -6.34 -23.69 -6.49
N GLY A 142 -7.42 -23.79 -7.27
CA GLY A 142 -8.46 -24.78 -7.07
C GLY A 142 -9.52 -24.40 -6.04
N PRO A 143 -10.43 -25.33 -5.70
CA PRO A 143 -11.51 -25.06 -4.76
C PRO A 143 -11.00 -24.89 -3.33
N ARG A 144 -11.71 -24.08 -2.54
CA ARG A 144 -11.41 -23.86 -1.12
C ARG A 144 -11.41 -25.18 -0.36
N LYS A 145 -10.35 -25.48 0.38
CA LYS A 145 -10.27 -26.64 1.28
C LYS A 145 -11.34 -26.54 2.36
N SER A 146 -12.03 -27.66 2.61
CA SER A 146 -13.05 -27.76 3.65
C SER A 146 -12.41 -27.91 5.04
N VAL A 147 -13.23 -27.77 6.10
CA VAL A 147 -12.80 -27.99 7.49
C VAL A 147 -12.19 -29.39 7.68
N LEU A 148 -12.70 -30.41 6.97
CA LEU A 148 -12.26 -31.80 7.10
C LEU A 148 -10.77 -31.98 6.75
N THR A 149 -10.22 -31.16 5.85
CA THR A 149 -8.79 -31.19 5.48
C THR A 149 -7.87 -30.78 6.64
N PHE A 150 -8.42 -30.10 7.66
CA PHE A 150 -7.68 -29.65 8.84
C PHE A 150 -7.93 -30.55 10.06
N CYS A 151 -8.60 -31.68 9.85
CA CYS A 151 -8.91 -32.67 10.87
C CYS A 151 -8.00 -33.90 10.75
N HIS A 152 -7.41 -34.32 11.86
CA HIS A 152 -6.55 -35.49 11.93
C HIS A 152 -6.98 -36.41 13.06
N VAL A 153 -6.97 -37.72 12.83
CA VAL A 153 -7.34 -38.74 13.81
C VAL A 153 -6.09 -39.38 14.38
N VAL A 154 -6.06 -39.59 15.69
CA VAL A 154 -4.96 -40.24 16.40
C VAL A 154 -4.89 -41.72 16.01
N GLU A 155 -3.73 -42.18 15.57
CA GLU A 155 -3.49 -43.58 15.22
C GLU A 155 -2.08 -43.99 15.66
N GLY A 156 -2.00 -44.93 16.62
CA GLY A 156 -0.73 -45.31 17.25
C GLY A 156 -0.05 -44.14 17.97
N GLN A 157 1.22 -43.90 17.65
CA GLN A 157 1.99 -42.74 18.14
C GLN A 157 1.92 -41.53 17.19
N GLY A 158 1.08 -41.57 16.15
CA GLY A 158 0.96 -40.53 15.13
C GLY A 158 -0.49 -40.10 14.89
N SER A 159 -0.72 -39.53 13.72
CA SER A 159 -2.04 -39.14 13.26
C SER A 159 -2.20 -39.37 11.75
N VAL A 160 -3.43 -39.55 11.31
CA VAL A 160 -3.80 -39.67 9.90
C VAL A 160 -4.88 -38.64 9.54
N PRO A 161 -4.97 -38.17 8.28
CA PRO A 161 -6.05 -37.28 7.85
C PRO A 161 -7.42 -37.92 8.08
N LEU A 162 -8.40 -37.13 8.54
CA LEU A 162 -9.75 -37.64 8.80
C LEU A 162 -10.39 -38.29 7.57
N SER A 163 -10.19 -37.71 6.38
CA SER A 163 -10.71 -38.26 5.11
C SER A 163 -10.25 -39.69 4.88
N ASP A 164 -8.97 -39.93 5.11
CA ASP A 164 -8.31 -41.20 4.84
C ASP A 164 -8.73 -42.22 5.90
N TRP A 165 -8.82 -41.77 7.16
CA TRP A 165 -9.28 -42.57 8.29
C TRP A 165 -10.72 -43.07 8.13
N LEU A 166 -11.62 -42.19 7.66
CA LEU A 166 -13.01 -42.53 7.36
C LEU A 166 -13.09 -43.50 6.18
N SER A 167 -12.38 -43.20 5.08
CA SER A 167 -12.37 -44.01 3.86
C SER A 167 -11.86 -45.43 4.12
N ALA A 168 -10.74 -45.57 4.85
CA ALA A 168 -10.16 -46.86 5.20
C ALA A 168 -11.10 -47.76 6.04
N ARG A 169 -12.08 -47.16 6.71
CA ARG A 169 -13.07 -47.85 7.55
C ARG A 169 -14.46 -47.92 6.90
N GLY A 170 -14.62 -47.42 5.68
CA GLY A 170 -15.91 -47.36 4.99
C GLY A 170 -16.94 -46.46 5.70
N LEU A 171 -16.48 -45.52 6.53
CA LEU A 171 -17.33 -44.64 7.33
C LEU A 171 -17.66 -43.37 6.55
N ARG A 172 -18.86 -42.81 6.81
CA ARG A 172 -19.31 -41.58 6.16
C ARG A 172 -19.45 -40.49 7.20
N GLN A 173 -18.90 -39.31 6.92
CA GLN A 173 -18.83 -38.21 7.90
C GLN A 173 -20.19 -37.81 8.49
N PHE A 174 -21.28 -37.97 7.72
CA PHE A 174 -22.63 -37.62 8.13
C PHE A 174 -23.26 -38.64 9.08
N ASP A 175 -22.73 -39.87 9.16
CA ASP A 175 -23.14 -40.88 10.13
C ASP A 175 -22.30 -40.78 11.43
N CYS A 176 -21.39 -39.80 11.53
CA CYS A 176 -20.52 -39.62 12.69
C CYS A 176 -21.06 -38.56 13.67
N GLY A 177 -20.84 -38.81 14.97
CA GLY A 177 -21.11 -37.89 16.05
C GLY A 177 -19.80 -37.40 16.67
N LEU A 178 -19.75 -36.12 17.05
CA LEU A 178 -18.58 -35.55 17.73
C LEU A 178 -18.92 -35.01 19.10
N VAL A 179 -18.01 -35.23 20.05
CA VAL A 179 -18.04 -34.61 21.38
C VAL A 179 -16.69 -34.01 21.68
N LYS A 180 -16.68 -32.78 22.18
CA LYS A 180 -15.45 -32.12 22.63
C LYS A 180 -14.89 -32.84 23.87
N ILE A 181 -13.61 -33.18 23.85
CA ILE A 181 -12.94 -33.79 25.01
C ILE A 181 -12.60 -32.67 26.02
N PRO A 182 -13.09 -32.75 27.27
CA PRO A 182 -12.76 -31.75 28.30
C PRO A 182 -11.26 -31.62 28.51
N HIS A 183 -10.79 -30.40 28.81
CA HIS A 183 -9.38 -30.07 29.07
C HIS A 183 -8.39 -30.34 27.92
N MET A 184 -8.87 -30.78 26.75
CA MET A 184 -8.04 -30.97 25.56
C MET A 184 -8.45 -29.98 24.47
N ARG A 185 -7.53 -29.07 24.11
CA ARG A 185 -7.79 -28.04 23.11
C ARG A 185 -8.00 -28.68 21.73
N ASP A 186 -9.14 -28.37 21.13
CA ASP A 186 -9.53 -28.79 19.78
C ASP A 186 -9.47 -30.33 19.54
N VAL A 187 -9.63 -31.13 20.60
CA VAL A 187 -9.76 -32.59 20.51
C VAL A 187 -11.21 -33.02 20.69
N PHE A 188 -11.64 -33.94 19.85
CA PHE A 188 -13.01 -34.45 19.77
C PHE A 188 -13.00 -35.97 19.75
N GLY A 189 -13.89 -36.59 20.53
CA GLY A 189 -14.21 -38.01 20.38
C GLY A 189 -15.13 -38.20 19.18
N ILE A 190 -14.81 -39.18 18.33
CA ILE A 190 -15.62 -39.58 17.18
C ILE A 190 -16.47 -40.78 17.60
N TYR A 191 -17.76 -40.72 17.29
CA TYR A 191 -18.74 -41.78 17.46
C TYR A 191 -19.35 -42.09 16.09
N HIS A 192 -19.89 -43.30 15.90
CA HIS A 192 -20.52 -43.68 14.63
C HIS A 192 -21.88 -44.31 14.85
N ASP A 193 -22.87 -43.80 14.12
CA ASP A 193 -24.23 -44.29 14.10
C ASP A 193 -24.40 -45.24 12.92
N ALA A 194 -23.99 -46.49 13.12
CA ALA A 194 -23.98 -47.51 12.06
C ALA A 194 -25.35 -47.76 11.43
N ASN A 195 -26.43 -47.59 12.20
CA ASN A 195 -27.80 -47.87 11.78
C ASN A 195 -28.63 -46.60 11.51
N ARG A 196 -28.08 -45.40 11.76
CA ARG A 196 -28.76 -44.10 11.64
C ARG A 196 -29.95 -43.92 12.58
N GLU A 197 -29.88 -44.53 13.75
CA GLU A 197 -30.95 -44.51 14.76
C GLU A 197 -30.64 -43.54 15.92
N LEU A 198 -29.38 -43.13 16.05
CA LEU A 198 -28.89 -42.28 17.14
C LEU A 198 -28.98 -40.78 16.81
N GLY A 199 -29.30 -40.44 15.56
CA GLY A 199 -29.58 -39.07 15.13
C GLY A 199 -28.34 -38.17 15.13
N TYR A 200 -27.16 -38.73 14.86
CA TYR A 200 -25.93 -37.94 14.77
C TYR A 200 -26.01 -36.92 13.64
N ARG A 201 -25.39 -35.76 13.85
CA ARG A 201 -25.52 -34.59 12.96
C ARG A 201 -24.40 -34.51 11.92
N GLY A 202 -23.50 -35.49 11.88
CA GLY A 202 -22.29 -35.46 11.10
C GLY A 202 -21.17 -34.60 11.71
N ILE A 203 -20.04 -34.55 11.00
CA ILE A 203 -18.85 -33.77 11.38
C ILE A 203 -18.98 -32.32 10.86
N VAL A 204 -19.49 -32.13 9.65
CA VAL A 204 -19.76 -30.82 9.02
C VAL A 204 -21.12 -30.81 8.30
N ARG A 205 -21.72 -29.61 8.12
CA ARG A 205 -23.04 -29.45 7.48
C ARG A 205 -22.94 -29.50 5.96
N SER A 206 -21.91 -28.84 5.46
CA SER A 206 -21.59 -28.67 4.04
C SER A 206 -20.10 -28.36 3.88
N GLU A 207 -19.61 -28.37 2.64
CA GLU A 207 -18.22 -28.03 2.31
C GLU A 207 -17.83 -26.59 2.70
N ASP A 208 -18.82 -25.69 2.79
CA ASP A 208 -18.64 -24.30 3.20
C ASP A 208 -18.58 -24.07 4.71
N SER A 209 -18.75 -25.14 5.50
CA SER A 209 -18.70 -25.05 6.97
C SER A 209 -17.42 -24.35 7.43
N THR A 210 -17.53 -23.57 8.51
CA THR A 210 -16.39 -22.87 9.13
C THR A 210 -15.98 -23.46 10.48
N ASP A 211 -16.76 -24.43 10.97
CA ASP A 211 -16.56 -25.11 12.25
C ASP A 211 -17.14 -26.53 12.19
N LEU A 212 -16.84 -27.33 13.22
CA LEU A 212 -17.38 -28.68 13.40
C LEU A 212 -18.78 -28.65 14.03
N ILE A 213 -19.56 -29.70 13.78
CA ILE A 213 -20.83 -29.94 14.46
C ILE A 213 -20.61 -30.94 15.59
N LEU A 214 -21.14 -30.64 16.78
CA LEU A 214 -21.21 -31.59 17.89
C LEU A 214 -22.52 -32.37 17.84
N SER A 215 -22.52 -33.60 18.34
CA SER A 215 -23.73 -34.42 18.48
C SER A 215 -24.02 -34.72 19.95
N SER A 216 -25.30 -34.88 20.28
CA SER A 216 -25.68 -35.43 21.58
C SER A 216 -25.44 -36.94 21.53
N ILE A 217 -24.57 -37.45 22.40
CA ILE A 217 -24.19 -38.86 22.42
C ILE A 217 -24.94 -39.56 23.56
N PRO A 218 -25.76 -40.60 23.28
CA PRO A 218 -26.43 -41.38 24.30
C PRO A 218 -25.46 -42.00 25.32
N LYS A 219 -25.95 -42.21 26.54
CA LYS A 219 -25.15 -42.80 27.61
C LYS A 219 -24.81 -44.26 27.27
N GLY A 220 -23.52 -44.60 27.30
CA GLY A 220 -23.04 -45.97 27.05
C GLY A 220 -22.35 -46.14 25.69
N GLU A 221 -22.51 -45.19 24.77
CA GLU A 221 -21.79 -45.17 23.51
C GLU A 221 -20.28 -45.03 23.71
N LYS A 222 -19.50 -45.75 22.89
CA LYS A 222 -18.03 -45.73 22.95
C LYS A 222 -17.47 -44.96 21.76
N PRO A 223 -16.45 -44.11 21.98
CA PRO A 223 -15.79 -43.46 20.86
C PRO A 223 -15.05 -44.49 20.01
N ILE A 224 -15.09 -44.31 18.70
CA ILE A 224 -14.36 -45.11 17.72
C ILE A 224 -13.01 -44.51 17.34
N GLY A 225 -12.73 -43.28 17.81
CA GLY A 225 -11.45 -42.60 17.63
C GLY A 225 -11.43 -41.22 18.28
N TRP A 226 -10.25 -40.60 18.28
CA TRP A 226 -10.05 -39.22 18.76
C TRP A 226 -9.44 -38.39 17.65
N MET A 227 -10.00 -37.21 17.43
CA MET A 227 -9.64 -36.31 16.35
C MET A 227 -9.22 -34.96 16.89
N ASN A 228 -8.18 -34.39 16.31
CA ASN A 228 -7.86 -32.98 16.46
C ASN A 228 -8.36 -32.19 15.25
N PHE A 229 -8.89 -30.99 15.48
CA PHE A 229 -9.16 -30.01 14.44
C PHE A 229 -8.24 -28.81 14.60
N ASN A 230 -7.34 -28.60 13.64
CA ASN A 230 -6.47 -27.43 13.61
C ASN A 230 -7.25 -26.17 13.20
N LYS A 231 -8.06 -25.65 14.12
CA LYS A 231 -8.95 -24.51 13.91
C LYS A 231 -8.18 -23.24 13.55
N ASP A 232 -7.04 -23.01 14.18
CA ASP A 232 -6.20 -21.85 13.90
C ASP A 232 -5.58 -21.94 12.50
N GLY A 233 -5.13 -23.12 12.10
CA GLY A 233 -4.65 -23.40 10.74
C GLY A 233 -5.73 -23.19 9.68
N PHE A 234 -6.95 -23.68 9.92
CA PHE A 234 -8.08 -23.48 9.00
C PHE A 234 -8.46 -21.99 8.86
N LYS A 235 -8.51 -21.25 9.98
CA LYS A 235 -8.78 -19.80 9.96
C LYS A 235 -7.69 -19.03 9.19
N LYS A 236 -6.42 -19.37 9.40
CA LYS A 236 -5.30 -18.79 8.66
C LYS A 236 -5.43 -19.06 7.16
N TYR A 237 -5.67 -20.31 6.78
CA TYR A 237 -5.88 -20.71 5.39
C TYR A 237 -7.04 -19.96 4.75
N CYS A 238 -8.21 -19.88 5.40
CA CYS A 238 -9.37 -19.18 4.83
C CYS A 238 -9.10 -17.70 4.57
N ARG A 239 -8.33 -17.04 5.45
CA ARG A 239 -7.91 -15.66 5.26
C ARG A 239 -6.96 -15.53 4.06
N GLU A 240 -5.90 -16.34 4.02
CA GLU A 240 -4.92 -16.33 2.93
C GLU A 240 -5.57 -16.65 1.56
N TYR A 241 -6.48 -17.63 1.52
CA TYR A 241 -7.25 -18.00 0.33
C TYR A 241 -8.11 -16.83 -0.16
N ARG A 242 -8.87 -16.19 0.74
CA ARG A 242 -9.67 -15.01 0.39
C ARG A 242 -8.80 -13.88 -0.15
N GLU A 243 -7.72 -13.54 0.55
CA GLU A 243 -6.78 -12.50 0.12
C GLU A 243 -6.14 -12.81 -1.24
N TYR A 244 -5.88 -14.07 -1.55
CA TYR A 244 -5.35 -14.50 -2.84
C TYR A 244 -6.39 -14.32 -3.97
N HIS A 245 -7.63 -14.78 -3.75
CA HIS A 245 -8.70 -14.65 -4.74
C HIS A 245 -9.16 -13.20 -4.94
N ASP A 246 -9.23 -12.40 -3.88
CA ASP A 246 -9.50 -10.96 -3.98
C ASP A 246 -8.42 -10.26 -4.80
N TRP A 247 -7.16 -10.65 -4.61
CA TRP A 247 -6.05 -10.14 -5.43
C TRP A 247 -6.18 -10.59 -6.88
N LEU A 248 -6.52 -11.85 -7.16
CA LEU A 248 -6.75 -12.34 -8.52
C LEU A 248 -7.87 -11.59 -9.24
N ALA A 249 -8.97 -11.28 -8.54
CA ALA A 249 -10.11 -10.57 -9.11
C ALA A 249 -9.82 -9.10 -9.41
N ASN A 250 -8.97 -8.45 -8.60
CA ASN A 250 -8.68 -7.01 -8.69
C ASN A 250 -7.32 -6.70 -9.34
N ARG A 251 -6.56 -7.71 -9.79
CA ARG A 251 -5.24 -7.47 -10.37
C ARG A 251 -5.39 -6.74 -11.71
N ASN A 252 -4.57 -5.72 -11.91
CA ASN A 252 -4.41 -5.11 -13.22
C ASN A 252 -3.60 -6.07 -14.11
N GLU A 253 -4.25 -6.66 -15.11
CA GLU A 253 -3.64 -7.66 -16.00
C GLU A 253 -2.44 -7.13 -16.78
N ALA A 254 -2.45 -5.85 -17.19
CA ALA A 254 -1.31 -5.24 -17.87
C ALA A 254 -0.08 -5.15 -16.95
N ARG A 255 -0.29 -4.82 -15.68
CA ARG A 255 0.78 -4.77 -14.66
C ARG A 255 1.33 -6.15 -14.34
N TYR A 256 0.47 -7.17 -14.32
CA TYR A 256 0.89 -8.57 -14.13
C TYR A 256 1.67 -9.10 -15.35
N ALA A 257 1.23 -8.75 -16.57
CA ALA A 257 1.93 -9.12 -17.80
C ALA A 257 3.34 -8.53 -17.87
N THR A 258 3.55 -7.28 -17.42
CA THR A 258 4.90 -6.70 -17.30
C THR A 258 5.78 -7.50 -16.33
N ASN A 259 5.25 -7.92 -15.18
CA ASN A 259 6.00 -8.72 -14.21
C ASN A 259 6.41 -10.09 -14.81
N VAL A 260 5.48 -10.77 -15.50
CA VAL A 260 5.76 -12.06 -16.14
C VAL A 260 6.74 -11.92 -17.32
N ALA A 261 6.65 -10.83 -18.10
CA ALA A 261 7.46 -10.60 -19.30
C ALA A 261 8.96 -10.39 -19.02
N HIS A 262 9.32 -9.89 -17.84
CA HIS A 262 10.73 -9.73 -17.43
C HIS A 262 11.36 -11.03 -16.88
N GLY A 263 10.62 -12.14 -16.82
CA GLY A 263 11.10 -13.38 -16.21
C GLY A 263 11.27 -13.30 -14.69
N ARG A 264 10.72 -12.25 -14.06
CA ARG A 264 10.89 -11.93 -12.63
C ARG A 264 9.53 -11.73 -11.95
N ASN A 265 9.24 -12.51 -10.91
CA ASN A 265 7.94 -12.51 -10.21
C ASN A 265 7.70 -11.30 -9.27
N TYR A 266 8.12 -10.08 -9.62
CA TYR A 266 7.94 -8.88 -8.79
C TYR A 266 7.67 -7.59 -9.59
N ASP A 267 7.07 -6.58 -8.94
CA ASP A 267 6.79 -5.27 -9.55
C ASP A 267 8.04 -4.38 -9.58
N SER A 268 8.78 -4.44 -10.68
CA SER A 268 10.05 -3.73 -10.89
C SER A 268 9.88 -2.20 -10.91
N LYS A 269 8.76 -1.69 -11.44
CA LYS A 269 8.45 -0.25 -11.43
C LYS A 269 8.24 0.25 -10.01
N ASN A 270 7.48 -0.49 -9.19
CA ASN A 270 7.26 -0.13 -7.80
C ASN A 270 8.54 -0.18 -6.97
N LEU A 271 9.40 -1.19 -7.18
CA LEU A 271 10.70 -1.25 -6.52
C LEU A 271 11.62 -0.10 -6.95
N MET A 272 11.64 0.29 -8.23
CA MET A 272 12.38 1.47 -8.67
C MET A 272 11.91 2.74 -7.94
N HIS A 273 10.60 2.94 -7.80
CA HIS A 273 10.06 4.06 -7.03
C HIS A 273 10.43 3.99 -5.54
N THR A 274 10.47 2.78 -4.98
CA THR A 274 10.87 2.53 -3.59
C THR A 274 12.33 2.96 -3.36
N PHE A 275 13.25 2.52 -4.21
CA PHE A 275 14.66 2.91 -4.13
C PHE A 275 14.84 4.42 -4.32
N ARG A 276 14.16 5.01 -5.30
CA ARG A 276 14.17 6.47 -5.50
C ARG A 276 13.78 7.22 -4.22
N LEU A 277 12.72 6.81 -3.52
CA LEU A 277 12.29 7.45 -2.27
C LEU A 277 13.30 7.23 -1.14
N LEU A 278 13.92 6.06 -1.04
CA LEU A 278 14.99 5.80 -0.06
C LEU A 278 16.21 6.68 -0.35
N ASP A 279 16.59 6.87 -1.61
CA ASP A 279 17.68 7.78 -1.99
C ASP A 279 17.36 9.23 -1.62
N MET A 280 16.15 9.69 -1.89
CA MET A 280 15.71 11.03 -1.51
C MET A 280 15.67 11.21 0.01
N ALA A 281 15.25 10.20 0.77
CA ALA A 281 15.26 10.26 2.23
C ALA A 281 16.68 10.38 2.80
N GLU A 282 17.64 9.64 2.22
CA GLU A 282 19.06 9.74 2.58
C GLU A 282 19.62 11.14 2.27
N GLU A 283 19.34 11.68 1.08
CA GLU A 283 19.75 13.04 0.67
C GLU A 283 19.18 14.12 1.60
N ILE A 284 17.92 13.98 2.01
CA ILE A 284 17.30 14.92 2.96
C ILE A 284 18.06 14.89 4.29
N ALA A 285 18.31 13.70 4.84
CA ALA A 285 18.96 13.59 6.15
C ALA A 285 20.45 13.98 6.15
N SER A 286 21.16 13.72 5.05
CA SER A 286 22.61 13.94 4.95
C SER A 286 22.99 15.31 4.38
N GLU A 287 22.20 15.84 3.44
CA GLU A 287 22.54 17.06 2.69
C GLU A 287 21.53 18.19 2.92
N GLY A 288 20.41 17.93 3.60
CA GLY A 288 19.37 18.95 3.83
C GLY A 288 18.71 19.45 2.55
N ARG A 289 18.64 18.62 1.51
CA ARG A 289 18.04 18.99 0.20
C ARG A 289 17.39 17.80 -0.49
N ILE A 290 16.53 18.09 -1.46
CA ILE A 290 15.93 17.07 -2.35
C ILE A 290 16.57 17.14 -3.73
N THR A 291 17.03 16.01 -4.27
CA THR A 291 17.47 15.90 -5.66
C THR A 291 16.39 15.28 -6.54
N VAL A 292 15.60 16.11 -7.23
CA VAL A 292 14.57 15.60 -8.14
C VAL A 292 15.19 14.92 -9.36
N ARG A 293 16.11 15.56 -10.07
CA ARG A 293 16.81 14.91 -11.19
C ARG A 293 17.72 13.82 -10.65
N ARG A 294 17.38 12.55 -10.85
CA ARG A 294 18.06 11.44 -10.18
C ARG A 294 19.48 11.25 -10.72
N PRO A 295 20.53 11.38 -9.89
CA PRO A 295 21.91 11.19 -10.33
C PRO A 295 22.22 9.71 -10.63
N ASN A 296 21.52 8.80 -9.96
CA ASN A 296 21.63 7.35 -10.12
C ASN A 296 20.60 6.77 -11.11
N ARG A 297 20.26 7.53 -12.17
CA ARG A 297 19.28 7.14 -13.19
C ARG A 297 19.48 5.71 -13.68
N ASP A 298 20.71 5.36 -14.06
CA ASP A 298 20.99 4.06 -14.68
C ASP A 298 20.72 2.91 -13.72
N TYR A 299 21.05 3.05 -12.44
CA TYR A 299 20.71 2.09 -11.40
C TYR A 299 19.18 1.93 -11.25
N LEU A 300 18.44 3.03 -11.17
CA LEU A 300 16.98 2.99 -11.11
C LEU A 300 16.37 2.30 -12.35
N MET A 301 16.96 2.52 -13.53
CA MET A 301 16.51 1.88 -14.77
C MET A 301 16.87 0.39 -14.82
N GLN A 302 17.99 -0.04 -14.25
CA GLN A 302 18.33 -1.47 -14.08
C GLN A 302 17.30 -2.17 -13.20
N ILE A 303 16.89 -1.55 -12.08
CA ILE A 303 15.81 -2.07 -11.24
C ILE A 303 14.52 -2.21 -12.06
N ARG A 304 14.14 -1.16 -12.80
CA ARG A 304 12.91 -1.16 -13.61
C ARG A 304 12.91 -2.22 -14.70
N ARG A 305 14.08 -2.52 -15.30
CA ARG A 305 14.24 -3.58 -16.32
C ARG A 305 14.21 -5.00 -15.75
N GLY A 306 14.36 -5.15 -14.43
CA GLY A 306 14.40 -6.46 -13.77
C GLY A 306 15.79 -7.10 -13.76
N ASP A 307 16.85 -6.28 -13.82
CA ASP A 307 18.23 -6.76 -13.92
C ASP A 307 18.75 -7.41 -12.61
N PHE A 308 18.01 -7.28 -11.51
CA PHE A 308 18.36 -7.79 -10.18
C PHE A 308 17.46 -8.94 -9.74
N GLU A 309 17.95 -9.77 -8.81
CA GLU A 309 17.09 -10.71 -8.10
C GLU A 309 16.20 -9.99 -7.09
N TYR A 310 15.02 -10.56 -6.84
CA TYR A 310 14.09 -9.99 -5.87
C TYR A 310 14.69 -9.93 -4.47
N GLU A 311 15.26 -11.04 -4.00
CA GLU A 311 15.87 -11.15 -2.67
C GLU A 311 17.03 -10.15 -2.50
N GLU A 312 17.80 -9.91 -3.57
CA GLU A 312 18.89 -8.93 -3.56
C GLU A 312 18.37 -7.50 -3.36
N LEU A 313 17.34 -7.09 -4.11
CA LEU A 313 16.74 -5.77 -3.97
C LEU A 313 16.12 -5.55 -2.58
N ILE A 314 15.54 -6.59 -2.02
CA ILE A 314 14.95 -6.52 -0.68
C ILE A 314 16.03 -6.35 0.39
N ALA A 315 17.12 -7.13 0.33
CA ALA A 315 18.23 -6.99 1.26
C ALA A 315 18.85 -5.58 1.19
N LYS A 316 19.07 -5.07 -0.03
CA LYS A 316 19.57 -3.70 -0.25
C LYS A 316 18.62 -2.63 0.29
N ALA A 317 17.32 -2.81 0.12
CA ALA A 317 16.34 -1.86 0.64
C ALA A 317 16.35 -1.84 2.18
N GLU A 318 16.45 -3.00 2.84
CA GLU A 318 16.52 -3.11 4.31
C GLU A 318 17.78 -2.45 4.88
N GLU A 319 18.94 -2.73 4.30
CA GLU A 319 20.21 -2.07 4.68
C GLU A 319 20.09 -0.54 4.58
N LYS A 320 19.49 -0.05 3.48
CA LYS A 320 19.30 1.38 3.26
C LYS A 320 18.33 2.00 4.26
N ILE A 321 17.27 1.29 4.64
CA ILE A 321 16.33 1.73 5.67
C ILE A 321 17.05 1.92 7.01
N GLU A 322 17.84 0.93 7.44
CA GLU A 322 18.61 1.02 8.69
C GLU A 322 19.60 2.20 8.66
N HIS A 323 20.27 2.39 7.52
CA HIS A 323 21.16 3.53 7.32
C HIS A 323 20.42 4.88 7.43
N ILE A 324 19.27 5.02 6.77
CA ILE A 324 18.45 6.23 6.81
C ILE A 324 17.96 6.50 8.25
N GLU A 325 17.54 5.47 8.98
CA GLU A 325 17.14 5.62 10.39
C GLU A 325 18.28 6.18 11.24
N ALA A 326 19.50 5.70 11.05
CA ALA A 326 20.68 6.22 11.73
C ALA A 326 20.98 7.68 11.36
N LEU A 327 20.87 8.06 10.08
CA LEU A 327 21.07 9.44 9.63
C LEU A 327 20.04 10.39 10.24
N PHE A 328 18.75 10.04 10.22
CA PHE A 328 17.71 10.90 10.80
C PHE A 328 17.84 11.03 12.33
N ALA A 329 18.43 10.03 13.01
CA ALA A 329 18.69 10.12 14.44
C ALA A 329 19.73 11.19 14.81
N THR A 330 20.65 11.52 13.89
CA THR A 330 21.75 12.47 14.14
C THR A 330 21.72 13.73 13.27
N CYS A 331 20.79 13.86 12.33
CA CYS A 331 20.71 15.02 11.45
C CYS A 331 20.25 16.29 12.18
N ASP A 332 20.68 17.45 11.65
CA ASP A 332 20.39 18.78 12.20
C ASP A 332 19.04 19.36 11.76
N LEU A 333 18.23 18.59 11.03
CA LEU A 333 16.90 19.01 10.59
C LEU A 333 15.97 19.24 11.80
N PRO A 334 15.03 20.20 11.72
CA PRO A 334 14.03 20.39 12.75
C PRO A 334 13.09 19.18 12.82
N GLU A 335 12.42 18.98 13.96
CA GLU A 335 11.46 17.87 14.13
C GLU A 335 10.22 18.03 13.23
N GLU A 336 9.75 19.26 13.02
CA GLU A 336 8.64 19.59 12.13
C GLU A 336 9.01 20.74 11.17
N PRO A 337 8.30 20.91 10.04
CA PRO A 337 8.41 22.11 9.21
C PRO A 337 8.09 23.38 10.00
N ASP A 338 8.71 24.50 9.62
CA ASP A 338 8.45 25.82 10.22
C ASP A 338 7.08 26.35 9.77
N ARG A 339 6.05 26.01 10.54
CA ARG A 339 4.65 26.37 10.25
C ARG A 339 4.43 27.87 10.23
N ASP A 340 5.09 28.61 11.11
CA ASP A 340 4.89 30.05 11.25
C ASP A 340 5.52 30.80 10.05
N ALA A 341 6.71 30.38 9.61
CA ALA A 341 7.33 30.93 8.40
C ALA A 341 6.52 30.60 7.14
N LEU A 342 6.03 29.36 7.03
CA LEU A 342 5.17 28.93 5.91
C LEU A 342 3.84 29.69 5.86
N ASP A 343 3.18 29.90 7.00
CA ASP A 343 1.94 30.69 7.10
C ASP A 343 2.19 32.17 6.79
N GLY A 344 3.27 32.75 7.34
CA GLY A 344 3.69 34.11 7.03
C GLY A 344 3.92 34.33 5.53
N ALA A 345 4.57 33.37 4.86
CA ALA A 345 4.76 33.40 3.41
C ALA A 345 3.42 33.32 2.64
N LEU A 346 2.49 32.47 3.09
CA LEU A 346 1.14 32.37 2.51
C LEU A 346 0.39 33.71 2.58
N VAL A 347 0.41 34.35 3.75
CA VAL A 347 -0.22 35.66 3.96
C VAL A 347 0.42 36.70 3.04
N GLU A 348 1.75 36.80 3.02
CA GLU A 348 2.46 37.76 2.17
C GLU A 348 2.16 37.54 0.67
N ILE A 349 2.17 36.30 0.20
CA ILE A 349 1.86 35.97 -1.20
C ILE A 349 0.45 36.45 -1.54
N ARG A 350 -0.54 36.18 -0.68
CA ARG A 350 -1.94 36.59 -0.92
C ARG A 350 -2.10 38.10 -0.92
N GLU A 351 -1.51 38.80 0.04
CA GLU A 351 -1.58 40.26 0.12
C GLU A 351 -1.01 40.92 -1.14
N ARG A 352 0.18 40.48 -1.57
CA ARG A 352 0.83 41.01 -2.79
C ARG A 352 0.02 40.66 -4.04
N TRP A 353 -0.36 39.40 -4.21
CA TRP A 353 -1.14 38.94 -5.37
C TRP A 353 -2.44 39.75 -5.55
N TYR A 354 -3.19 39.96 -4.47
CA TYR A 354 -4.44 40.72 -4.53
C TYR A 354 -4.25 42.23 -4.65
N SER A 355 -3.09 42.76 -4.28
CA SER A 355 -2.76 44.17 -4.53
C SER A 355 -2.35 44.42 -5.99
N GLU A 356 -1.65 43.46 -6.61
CA GLU A 356 -1.10 43.57 -7.97
C GLU A 356 -2.16 43.25 -9.04
N ILE A 357 -2.95 42.19 -8.84
CA ILE A 357 -3.94 41.71 -9.83
C ILE A 357 -5.35 42.26 -9.55
N GLY A 358 -5.61 42.78 -8.34
CA GLY A 358 -6.92 43.29 -7.91
C GLY A 358 -7.36 44.64 -8.51
N THR A 359 -6.73 45.12 -9.58
CA THR A 359 -7.16 46.33 -10.31
C THR A 359 -7.97 46.04 -11.58
N ALA A 360 -8.25 44.77 -11.88
CA ALA A 360 -8.93 44.34 -13.11
C ALA A 360 -10.39 43.85 -12.91
N ASP A 361 -11.08 44.33 -11.87
CA ASP A 361 -12.53 44.10 -11.66
C ASP A 361 -13.37 45.35 -11.95
#